data_AF-A0AAV0FRF5-F1
#
_entry.id   AF-A0AAV0FRF5-F1
#
_cell.length_a   1.000
_cell.length_b   1.000
_cell.length_c   1.000
_cell.angle_alpha   90.00
_cell.angle_beta   90.00
_cell.angle_gamma   90.00
#
_symmetry.space_group_name_H-M   'P 1'
#
loop_
_entity.id
_entity.type
_entity.pdbx_description
1 polymer ?
#
loop_
_entity_poly.entity_id
_entity_poly.type
_entity_poly.pdbx_seq_one_letter_code
_entity_poly.pdbx_strand_id
1 'polypeptide(L)'
;MQSGTCSHNGYLLATLAYLLHRLLCDTNWVTSPSFLALISTNGSHYFSLTIFFRIRERKESVIVLLCGTSGCGKSTLSALLGSRLGITTVISTDSIRHMMRSFVNEKENPLLWSSTYHAGEHLDPLAVAESKAKRKAKKLGYSIQTLEKHAANPINFISPKQMAIEGFKAQSEMVIESLDRLITAWEERKESVIVEGVHLSLNFVMGLMKKHPSILPFMIYIANEEKHLERFAVRAKYMTLDPAKNKYVKYIRNIRTIQEYLCNCADKHLVPKVNNTNVDRSVASIHATAFSCLRRREAGEKLYDPSTNTVSVINEEYRNQRAANSWSSKGVLKLLQRNGSSRHMMALVNYDGSVAKAWPIYSLDTNDNIFMDYGPLHVQKAEPVNLQFGYLGISAWPNETGCTSRANSLDGS
;
A
#
# COMPACT_ATOMS: atom_id res chain seq x y z
N MET A 1 -12.30 44.90 15.07
CA MET A 1 -12.48 44.38 16.44
C MET A 1 -13.06 42.97 16.36
N GLN A 2 -12.39 42.03 17.02
CA GLN A 2 -12.79 40.67 17.47
C GLN A 2 -13.49 39.75 16.44
N SER A 3 -12.80 38.81 15.77
CA SER A 3 -12.21 37.52 16.22
C SER A 3 -13.24 36.44 16.60
N GLY A 4 -13.63 35.63 15.61
CA GLY A 4 -14.40 34.39 15.79
C GLY A 4 -13.48 33.17 15.91
N THR A 5 -13.61 32.43 17.01
CA THR A 5 -12.88 31.20 17.31
C THR A 5 -13.69 29.99 16.84
N CYS A 6 -13.20 29.30 15.81
CA CYS A 6 -13.77 28.03 15.35
C CYS A 6 -12.66 26.97 15.16
N SER A 7 -12.84 25.83 15.82
CA SER A 7 -12.24 24.51 15.52
C SER A 7 -10.71 24.35 15.42
N HIS A 8 -9.92 24.87 16.36
CA HIS A 8 -8.45 24.68 16.34
C HIS A 8 -7.88 23.51 17.15
N ASN A 9 -8.59 22.88 18.09
CA ASN A 9 -7.92 22.02 19.10
C ASN A 9 -7.40 20.65 18.61
N GLY A 10 -7.94 20.06 17.55
CA GLY A 10 -7.48 18.74 17.06
C GLY A 10 -6.21 18.81 16.19
N TYR A 11 -6.11 19.85 15.36
CA TYR A 11 -4.92 20.10 14.54
C TYR A 11 -3.81 20.72 15.37
N LEU A 12 -4.13 21.59 16.34
CA LEU A 12 -3.12 22.19 17.22
C LEU A 12 -2.36 21.12 18.01
N LEU A 13 -3.01 20.05 18.49
CA LEU A 13 -2.34 18.96 19.21
C LEU A 13 -1.42 18.10 18.32
N ALA A 14 -1.82 17.82 17.08
CA ALA A 14 -0.99 17.09 16.13
C ALA A 14 0.19 17.93 15.62
N THR A 15 -0.03 19.23 15.38
CA THR A 15 1.01 20.17 14.98
C THR A 15 1.91 20.53 16.16
N LEU A 16 1.39 20.62 17.40
CA LEU A 16 2.19 20.76 18.62
C LEU A 16 3.00 19.51 18.90
N ALA A 17 2.46 18.30 18.75
CA ALA A 17 3.24 17.06 18.88
C ALA A 17 4.35 16.98 17.83
N TYR A 18 4.10 17.43 16.60
CA TYR A 18 5.09 17.46 15.53
C TYR A 18 6.13 18.59 15.70
N LEU A 19 5.72 19.77 16.18
CA LEU A 19 6.61 20.90 16.50
C LEU A 19 7.43 20.63 17.76
N LEU A 20 6.87 19.99 18.80
CA LEU A 20 7.60 19.48 19.96
C LEU A 20 8.58 18.38 19.53
N HIS A 21 8.19 17.46 18.65
CA HIS A 21 9.09 16.46 18.07
C HIS A 21 10.25 17.10 17.28
N ARG A 22 10.02 18.25 16.61
CA ARG A 22 11.06 19.00 15.89
C ARG A 22 11.97 19.82 16.82
N LEU A 23 11.41 20.44 17.86
CA LEU A 23 12.14 21.22 18.88
C LEU A 23 12.93 20.34 19.87
N LEU A 24 12.45 19.13 20.16
CA LEU A 24 13.09 18.17 21.08
C LEU A 24 14.20 17.34 20.42
N CYS A 25 14.25 17.26 19.09
CA CYS A 25 15.41 16.70 18.38
C CYS A 25 16.62 17.64 18.39
N ASP A 26 16.42 18.95 18.59
CA ASP A 26 17.49 19.95 18.61
C ASP A 26 18.01 20.25 20.04
N THR A 27 17.35 19.75 21.09
CA THR A 27 17.77 19.98 22.48
C THR A 27 17.68 18.68 23.29
N ASN A 28 18.78 18.29 23.95
CA ASN A 28 19.02 17.03 24.68
C ASN A 28 18.10 16.78 25.92
N TRP A 29 16.78 16.89 25.78
CA TRP A 29 15.81 16.74 26.89
C TRP A 29 15.09 15.38 26.94
N VAL A 30 15.54 14.38 26.17
CA VAL A 30 14.91 13.04 26.05
C VAL A 30 14.90 12.23 27.36
N THR A 31 15.48 12.74 28.46
CA THR A 31 15.60 12.03 29.75
C THR A 31 14.59 12.48 30.84
N SER A 32 13.66 13.40 30.56
CA SER A 32 12.69 13.85 31.59
C SER A 32 11.57 12.83 31.87
N PRO A 33 11.38 12.36 33.12
CA PRO A 33 10.32 11.42 33.51
C PRO A 33 8.89 11.91 33.21
N SER A 34 8.68 13.23 33.14
CA SER A 34 7.37 13.83 32.86
C SER A 34 6.95 13.66 31.39
N PHE A 35 7.91 13.57 30.46
CA PHE A 35 7.64 13.34 29.04
C PHE A 35 7.23 11.88 28.78
N LEU A 36 7.81 10.95 29.55
CA LEU A 36 7.40 9.55 29.54
C LEU A 36 5.96 9.38 30.09
N ALA A 37 5.57 10.15 31.10
CA ALA A 37 4.22 10.05 31.68
C ALA A 37 3.10 10.47 30.70
N LEU A 38 3.32 11.51 29.87
CA LEU A 38 2.31 12.03 28.94
C LEU A 38 2.02 11.07 27.77
N ILE A 39 3.02 10.30 27.34
CA ILE A 39 2.88 9.28 26.28
C ILE A 39 2.23 7.99 26.86
N SER A 40 2.17 7.83 28.20
CA SER A 40 1.79 6.57 28.85
C SER A 40 0.29 6.24 28.78
N THR A 41 -0.53 7.21 28.38
CA THR A 41 -1.99 7.04 28.29
C THR A 41 -2.46 6.25 27.05
N ASN A 42 -1.59 6.01 26.06
CA ASN A 42 -1.91 5.18 24.88
C ASN A 42 -0.75 4.23 24.54
N GLY A 43 -0.75 3.02 25.12
CA GLY A 43 0.35 2.03 25.00
C GLY A 43 0.77 1.65 23.57
N SER A 44 -0.07 1.86 22.56
CA SER A 44 0.27 1.61 21.14
C SER A 44 1.30 2.59 20.57
N HIS A 45 1.35 3.82 21.08
CA HIS A 45 2.27 4.86 20.61
C HIS A 45 3.69 4.68 21.15
N TYR A 46 3.83 4.26 22.40
CA TYR A 46 5.11 3.95 23.03
C TYR A 46 5.94 2.94 22.26
N PHE A 47 5.31 1.83 21.89
CA PHE A 47 5.98 0.74 21.17
C PHE A 47 6.43 1.17 19.77
N SER A 48 5.68 2.08 19.15
CA SER A 48 6.04 2.66 17.86
C SER A 48 7.28 3.56 17.96
N LEU A 49 7.45 4.31 19.05
CA LEU A 49 8.68 5.08 19.31
C LEU A 49 9.88 4.16 19.53
N THR A 50 9.75 3.08 20.31
CA THR A 50 10.85 2.14 20.57
C THR A 50 11.35 1.48 19.29
N ILE A 51 10.45 1.01 18.42
CA ILE A 51 10.81 0.42 17.12
C ILE A 51 11.50 1.46 16.23
N PHE A 52 10.99 2.69 16.20
CA PHE A 52 11.61 3.77 15.43
C PHE A 52 13.04 4.05 15.89
N PHE A 53 13.29 4.15 17.19
CA PHE A 53 14.65 4.31 17.72
C PHE A 53 15.54 3.11 17.39
N ARG A 54 15.05 1.87 17.43
CA ARG A 54 15.85 0.68 17.08
C ARG A 54 16.24 0.61 15.61
N ILE A 55 15.33 0.98 14.69
CA ILE A 55 15.62 1.11 13.26
C ILE A 55 16.70 2.18 13.06
N ARG A 56 16.55 3.33 13.73
CA ARG A 56 17.48 4.46 13.63
C ARG A 56 18.86 4.16 14.23
N GLU A 57 18.90 3.42 15.34
CA GLU A 57 20.12 2.96 16.03
C GLU A 57 20.74 1.70 15.40
N ARG A 58 20.21 1.21 14.27
CA ARG A 58 20.67 -0.02 13.58
C ARG A 58 20.70 -1.26 14.48
N LYS A 59 19.83 -1.31 15.48
CA LYS A 59 19.65 -2.51 16.32
C LYS A 59 18.87 -3.58 15.57
N GLU A 60 17.98 -3.15 14.68
CA GLU A 60 17.23 -3.99 13.75
C GLU A 60 17.26 -3.43 12.33
N SER A 61 17.27 -4.32 11.34
CA SER A 61 17.11 -3.96 9.93
C SER A 61 15.72 -4.33 9.43
N VAL A 62 15.15 -3.46 8.61
CA VAL A 62 13.94 -3.71 7.84
C VAL A 62 14.20 -3.41 6.37
N ILE A 63 13.83 -4.36 5.51
CA ILE A 63 13.98 -4.22 4.06
C ILE A 63 12.60 -4.22 3.43
N VAL A 64 12.13 -3.06 3.00
CA VAL A 64 10.80 -2.93 2.38
C VAL A 64 10.92 -3.08 0.87
N LEU A 65 10.22 -4.06 0.30
CA LEU A 65 10.20 -4.31 -1.14
C LEU A 65 8.90 -3.80 -1.76
N LEU A 66 8.99 -2.76 -2.60
CA LEU A 66 7.87 -2.21 -3.35
C LEU A 66 7.86 -2.74 -4.78
N CYS A 67 7.08 -3.79 -5.00
CA CYS A 67 6.91 -4.46 -6.29
C CYS A 67 5.86 -3.74 -7.14
N GLY A 68 5.98 -3.81 -8.47
CA GLY A 68 4.93 -3.39 -9.39
C GLY A 68 5.42 -2.76 -10.68
N THR A 69 4.51 -2.53 -11.63
CA THR A 69 4.86 -2.05 -12.96
C THR A 69 5.09 -0.54 -13.01
N SER A 70 5.51 -0.02 -14.16
CA SER A 70 5.76 1.40 -14.40
C SER A 70 4.44 2.18 -14.26
N GLY A 71 4.52 3.45 -13.89
CA GLY A 71 3.32 4.30 -13.73
C GLY A 71 2.50 4.06 -12.46
N CYS A 72 2.79 3.04 -11.64
CA CYS A 72 2.06 2.79 -10.39
C CYS A 72 2.46 3.72 -9.22
N GLY A 73 3.43 4.63 -9.40
CA GLY A 73 3.85 5.60 -8.37
C GLY A 73 4.81 5.04 -7.30
N LYS A 74 5.52 3.96 -7.60
CA LYS A 74 6.44 3.29 -6.65
C LYS A 74 7.57 4.20 -6.15
N SER A 75 8.22 4.97 -7.05
CA SER A 75 9.33 5.87 -6.68
C SER A 75 8.88 7.01 -5.77
N THR A 76 7.65 7.49 -5.98
CA THR A 76 7.03 8.49 -5.09
C THR A 76 6.71 7.87 -3.73
N LEU A 77 6.14 6.66 -3.72
CA LEU A 77 5.84 5.94 -2.47
C LEU A 77 7.12 5.62 -1.69
N SER A 78 8.20 5.18 -2.33
CA SER A 78 9.45 4.85 -1.66
C SER A 78 10.10 6.08 -1.03
N ALA A 79 10.10 7.23 -1.72
CA ALA A 79 10.63 8.48 -1.18
C ALA A 79 9.83 8.95 0.06
N LEU A 80 8.49 8.95 -0.04
CA LEU A 80 7.63 9.35 1.08
C LEU A 80 7.71 8.36 2.25
N LEU A 81 7.78 7.06 1.95
CA LEU A 81 7.92 6.02 2.96
C LEU A 81 9.28 6.09 3.64
N GLY A 82 10.35 6.33 2.90
CA GLY A 82 11.70 6.51 3.46
C GLY A 82 11.75 7.70 4.40
N SER A 83 11.17 8.83 4.00
CA SER A 83 11.03 10.00 4.87
C SER A 83 10.25 9.70 6.16
N ARG A 84 9.16 8.93 6.09
CA ARG A 84 8.37 8.57 7.29
C ARG A 84 9.03 7.54 8.20
N LEU A 85 9.70 6.54 7.63
CA LEU A 85 10.39 5.49 8.38
C LEU A 85 11.79 5.91 8.88
N GLY A 86 12.29 7.07 8.45
CA GLY A 86 13.68 7.47 8.71
C GLY A 86 14.70 6.63 7.95
N ILE A 87 14.28 5.98 6.86
CA ILE A 87 15.16 5.18 5.99
C ILE A 87 15.69 6.09 4.88
N THR A 88 17.00 6.35 4.92
CA THR A 88 17.68 7.20 3.94
C THR A 88 17.99 6.46 2.64
N THR A 89 18.17 5.14 2.72
CA THR A 89 18.59 4.31 1.58
C THR A 89 17.38 3.81 0.79
N VAL A 90 17.19 4.38 -0.41
CA VAL A 90 16.17 3.95 -1.38
C VAL A 90 16.85 3.53 -2.67
N ILE A 91 16.64 2.28 -3.10
CA ILE A 91 17.28 1.70 -4.29
C ILE A 91 16.22 1.22 -5.27
N SER A 92 16.43 1.46 -6.56
CA SER A 92 15.57 0.91 -7.61
C SER A 92 16.23 -0.28 -8.31
N THR A 93 15.45 -1.33 -8.63
CA THR A 93 15.97 -2.45 -9.45
C THR A 93 16.32 -2.01 -10.87
N ASP A 94 15.78 -0.87 -11.32
CA ASP A 94 16.16 -0.26 -12.59
C ASP A 94 17.59 0.30 -12.55
N SER A 95 17.99 0.90 -11.42
CA SER A 95 19.35 1.38 -11.18
C SER A 95 20.35 0.22 -11.17
N ILE A 96 20.01 -0.91 -10.54
CA ILE A 96 20.84 -2.13 -10.56
C ILE A 96 21.03 -2.60 -12.00
N ARG A 97 19.94 -2.71 -12.76
CA ARG A 97 20.00 -3.06 -14.18
C ARG A 97 20.87 -2.07 -14.98
N HIS A 98 20.79 -0.78 -14.67
CA HIS A 98 21.59 0.24 -15.34
C HIS A 98 23.09 0.07 -15.06
N MET A 99 23.46 -0.25 -13.82
CA MET A 99 24.84 -0.61 -13.48
C MET A 99 25.30 -1.86 -14.21
N MET A 100 24.46 -2.89 -14.34
CA MET A 100 24.83 -4.09 -15.10
C MET A 100 25.11 -3.79 -16.58
N ARG A 101 24.43 -2.79 -17.17
CA ARG A 101 24.65 -2.39 -18.58
C ARG A 101 26.03 -1.77 -18.81
N SER A 102 26.71 -1.24 -17.81
CA SER A 102 28.06 -0.70 -18.01
C SER A 102 29.11 -1.79 -18.25
N PHE A 103 28.78 -3.06 -18.00
CA PHE A 103 29.70 -4.19 -18.12
C PHE A 103 29.40 -5.12 -19.30
N VAL A 104 28.30 -4.90 -20.03
CA VAL A 104 27.84 -5.80 -21.09
C VAL A 104 27.36 -5.01 -22.29
N ASN A 105 27.80 -5.38 -23.49
CA ASN A 105 27.40 -4.69 -24.71
C ASN A 105 25.95 -5.05 -25.12
N GLU A 106 25.28 -4.13 -25.82
CA GLU A 106 23.90 -4.35 -26.29
C GLU A 106 23.75 -5.57 -27.21
N LYS A 107 24.76 -5.84 -28.04
CA LYS A 107 24.77 -6.99 -28.94
C LYS A 107 24.90 -8.33 -28.20
N GLU A 108 25.60 -8.34 -27.07
CA GLU A 108 25.82 -9.55 -26.26
C GLU A 108 24.59 -9.90 -25.44
N ASN A 109 23.89 -8.89 -24.91
CA ASN A 109 22.70 -9.10 -24.10
C ASN A 109 21.61 -8.06 -24.38
N PRO A 110 20.84 -8.20 -25.48
CA PRO A 110 19.79 -7.24 -25.85
C PRO A 110 18.64 -7.20 -24.83
N LEU A 111 18.42 -8.29 -24.07
CA LEU A 111 17.41 -8.32 -23.01
C LEU A 111 17.72 -7.34 -21.88
N LEU A 112 19.00 -7.18 -21.53
CA LEU A 112 19.40 -6.24 -20.47
C LEU A 112 19.18 -4.79 -20.90
N TRP A 113 19.40 -4.48 -22.18
CA TRP A 113 19.32 -3.14 -22.76
C TRP A 113 17.89 -2.71 -23.11
N SER A 114 17.08 -3.65 -23.57
CA SER A 114 15.68 -3.41 -23.91
C SER A 114 14.82 -2.99 -22.70
N SER A 115 13.68 -2.34 -22.97
CA SER A 115 12.70 -2.05 -21.93
C SER A 115 12.01 -3.34 -21.49
N THR A 116 11.71 -3.45 -20.19
CA THR A 116 10.99 -4.59 -19.59
C THR A 116 9.70 -4.96 -20.34
N TYR A 117 9.00 -3.96 -20.88
CA TYR A 117 7.70 -4.16 -21.54
C TYR A 117 7.79 -4.60 -23.00
N HIS A 118 8.99 -4.65 -23.56
CA HIS A 118 9.31 -5.10 -24.92
C HIS A 118 10.36 -6.23 -24.91
N ALA A 119 10.94 -6.58 -23.75
CA ALA A 119 11.94 -7.64 -23.65
C ALA A 119 11.51 -8.97 -24.32
N GLY A 120 10.21 -9.27 -24.35
CA GLY A 120 9.67 -10.46 -25.02
C GLY A 120 9.91 -10.54 -26.53
N GLU A 121 10.13 -9.42 -27.23
CA GLU A 121 10.40 -9.42 -28.68
C GLU A 121 11.86 -9.79 -28.99
N HIS A 122 12.74 -9.82 -27.98
CA HIS A 122 14.13 -10.26 -28.10
C HIS A 122 14.32 -11.73 -27.71
N LEU A 123 13.22 -12.45 -27.45
CA LEU A 123 13.24 -13.89 -27.17
C LEU A 123 12.87 -14.67 -28.42
N ASP A 124 13.51 -15.83 -28.59
CA ASP A 124 13.12 -16.81 -29.61
C ASP A 124 11.78 -17.49 -29.21
N PRO A 125 10.70 -17.32 -30.00
CA PRO A 125 9.41 -17.94 -29.72
C PRO A 125 9.47 -19.48 -29.63
N LEU A 126 10.36 -20.15 -30.38
CA LEU A 126 10.46 -21.61 -30.37
C LEU A 126 11.06 -22.10 -29.05
N ALA A 127 12.18 -21.51 -28.63
CA ALA A 127 12.80 -21.81 -27.34
C ALA A 127 11.85 -21.57 -26.15
N VAL A 128 11.02 -20.51 -26.22
CA VAL A 128 10.01 -20.23 -25.20
C VAL A 128 8.90 -21.30 -25.20
N ALA A 129 8.46 -21.75 -26.38
CA ALA A 129 7.43 -22.79 -26.51
C ALA A 129 7.90 -24.10 -25.88
N GLU A 130 9.12 -24.52 -26.22
CA GLU A 130 9.74 -25.72 -25.68
C GLU A 130 9.91 -25.63 -24.15
N SER A 131 10.45 -24.51 -23.65
CA SER A 131 10.64 -24.29 -22.22
C SER A 131 9.32 -24.34 -21.45
N LYS A 132 8.25 -23.80 -22.03
CA LYS A 132 6.91 -23.85 -21.45
C LYS A 132 6.33 -25.27 -21.48
N ALA A 133 6.50 -26.00 -22.58
CA ALA A 133 6.08 -27.39 -22.69
C ALA A 133 6.79 -28.27 -21.65
N LYS A 134 8.11 -28.11 -21.48
CA LYS A 134 8.92 -28.78 -20.45
C LYS A 134 8.43 -28.47 -19.04
N ARG A 135 8.16 -27.19 -18.72
CA ARG A 135 7.59 -26.79 -17.42
C ARG A 135 6.20 -27.37 -17.18
N LYS A 136 5.34 -27.42 -18.21
CA LYS A 136 3.99 -28.00 -18.12
C LYS A 136 4.08 -29.51 -17.89
N ALA A 137 4.90 -30.22 -18.64
CA ALA A 137 5.19 -31.65 -18.43
C ALA A 137 5.65 -31.94 -17.01
N LYS A 138 6.64 -31.19 -16.51
CA LYS A 138 7.15 -31.33 -15.13
C LYS A 138 6.07 -31.10 -14.07
N LYS A 139 5.16 -30.14 -14.28
CA LYS A 139 4.05 -29.87 -13.35
C LYS A 139 2.98 -30.97 -13.36
N LEU A 140 2.76 -31.61 -14.51
CA LEU A 140 1.80 -32.71 -14.67
C LEU A 140 2.40 -34.10 -14.43
N GLY A 141 3.70 -34.20 -14.13
CA GLY A 141 4.36 -35.48 -13.83
C GLY A 141 4.56 -36.42 -15.03
N TYR A 142 4.40 -35.93 -16.27
CA TYR A 142 4.58 -36.75 -17.48
C TYR A 142 6.06 -36.86 -17.88
N SER A 143 6.46 -38.05 -18.30
CA SER A 143 7.75 -38.31 -18.99
C SER A 143 7.79 -37.55 -20.33
N ILE A 144 8.95 -36.96 -20.65
CA ILE A 144 9.20 -36.20 -21.88
C ILE A 144 8.91 -37.05 -23.14
N GLN A 145 9.09 -38.38 -23.05
CA GLN A 145 8.94 -39.32 -24.16
C GLN A 145 7.48 -39.49 -24.66
N THR A 146 6.47 -39.14 -23.86
CA THR A 146 5.05 -39.27 -24.27
C THR A 146 4.53 -38.05 -25.05
N LEU A 147 5.25 -36.93 -25.03
CA LEU A 147 4.87 -35.70 -25.75
C LEU A 147 5.41 -35.66 -27.18
N GLU A 148 6.50 -36.37 -27.49
CA GLU A 148 7.10 -36.40 -28.82
C GLU A 148 6.21 -37.12 -29.85
N LYS A 149 5.40 -38.11 -29.44
CA LYS A 149 4.45 -38.81 -30.33
C LYS A 149 3.17 -38.03 -30.65
N HIS A 150 2.85 -36.97 -29.91
CA HIS A 150 1.69 -36.11 -30.17
C HIS A 150 2.05 -34.71 -30.69
N ALA A 151 3.34 -34.41 -30.87
CA ALA A 151 3.83 -33.11 -31.34
C ALA A 151 3.92 -33.02 -32.88
N ALA A 152 2.97 -33.60 -33.62
CA ALA A 152 2.77 -33.28 -35.03
C ALA A 152 1.96 -31.96 -35.14
N ASN A 153 2.61 -30.84 -34.76
CA ASN A 153 2.36 -29.45 -35.18
C ASN A 153 3.09 -28.47 -34.23
N PRO A 154 4.34 -28.06 -34.50
CA PRO A 154 5.16 -27.23 -33.62
C PRO A 154 4.85 -25.73 -33.72
N ILE A 155 3.59 -25.34 -33.95
CA ILE A 155 3.19 -23.92 -33.99
C ILE A 155 1.94 -23.70 -33.13
N ASN A 156 2.04 -24.00 -31.84
CA ASN A 156 1.17 -23.32 -30.88
C ASN A 156 1.68 -21.87 -30.76
N PHE A 157 1.15 -20.97 -31.58
CA PHE A 157 1.46 -19.54 -31.56
C PHE A 157 1.44 -19.03 -30.11
N ILE A 158 2.61 -18.68 -29.58
CA ILE A 158 2.70 -18.06 -28.26
C ILE A 158 2.04 -16.68 -28.38
N SER A 159 1.06 -16.41 -27.53
CA SER A 159 0.40 -15.12 -27.56
C SER A 159 1.38 -13.99 -27.24
N PRO A 160 1.24 -12.79 -27.84
CA PRO A 160 2.10 -11.65 -27.53
C PRO A 160 2.13 -11.31 -26.03
N LYS A 161 1.00 -11.51 -25.34
CA LYS A 161 0.89 -11.39 -23.88
C LYS A 161 1.84 -12.34 -23.15
N GLN A 162 1.91 -13.59 -23.60
CA GLN A 162 2.78 -14.59 -23.02
C GLN A 162 4.26 -14.27 -23.30
N MET A 163 4.60 -13.82 -24.51
CA MET A 163 5.96 -13.37 -24.84
C MET A 163 6.38 -12.21 -23.92
N ALA A 164 5.49 -11.24 -23.67
CA ALA A 164 5.77 -10.14 -22.76
C ALA A 164 6.07 -10.62 -21.32
N ILE A 165 5.31 -11.61 -20.81
CA ILE A 165 5.54 -12.17 -19.47
C ILE A 165 6.87 -12.94 -19.42
N GLU A 166 7.20 -13.74 -20.42
CA GLU A 166 8.45 -14.52 -20.42
C GLU A 166 9.68 -13.60 -20.59
N GLY A 167 9.58 -12.56 -21.43
CA GLY A 167 10.61 -11.51 -21.52
C GLY A 167 10.83 -10.78 -20.20
N PHE A 168 9.75 -10.44 -19.50
CA PHE A 168 9.81 -9.87 -18.15
C PHE A 168 10.52 -10.80 -17.16
N LYS A 169 10.19 -12.10 -17.16
CA LYS A 169 10.82 -13.08 -16.25
C LYS A 169 12.30 -13.23 -16.53
N ALA A 170 12.69 -13.43 -17.79
CA ALA A 170 14.09 -13.56 -18.20
C ALA A 170 14.90 -12.32 -17.79
N GLN A 171 14.35 -11.12 -17.99
CA GLN A 171 15.01 -9.90 -17.57
C GLN A 171 15.14 -9.77 -16.05
N SER A 172 14.11 -10.18 -15.31
CA SER A 172 14.12 -10.13 -13.84
C SER A 172 15.12 -11.10 -13.23
N GLU A 173 15.29 -12.27 -13.84
CA GLU A 173 16.26 -13.30 -13.42
C GLU A 173 17.71 -12.82 -13.51
N MET A 174 18.04 -11.94 -14.48
CA MET A 174 19.38 -11.34 -14.54
C MET A 174 19.63 -10.36 -13.38
N VAL A 175 18.62 -9.59 -12.99
CA VAL A 175 18.78 -8.52 -11.98
C VAL A 175 18.77 -9.07 -10.55
N ILE A 176 18.06 -10.18 -10.32
CA ILE A 176 17.80 -10.69 -8.97
C ILE A 176 19.07 -11.15 -8.24
N GLU A 177 20.04 -11.73 -8.94
CA GLU A 177 21.27 -12.22 -8.32
C GLU A 177 22.08 -11.06 -7.71
N SER A 178 22.17 -9.95 -8.43
CA SER A 178 22.83 -8.74 -7.93
C SER A 178 22.06 -8.14 -6.74
N LEU A 179 20.73 -8.18 -6.77
CA LEU A 179 19.91 -7.71 -5.65
C LEU A 179 20.08 -8.58 -4.39
N ASP A 180 20.14 -9.90 -4.53
CA ASP A 180 20.35 -10.83 -3.40
C ASP A 180 21.67 -10.55 -2.66
N ARG A 181 22.75 -10.30 -3.41
CA ARG A 181 24.05 -9.91 -2.85
C ARG A 181 23.98 -8.59 -2.08
N LEU A 182 23.29 -7.59 -2.62
CA LEU A 182 23.10 -6.29 -1.96
C LEU A 182 22.26 -6.41 -0.68
N ILE A 183 21.17 -7.18 -0.72
CA ILE A 183 20.33 -7.44 0.45
C ILE A 183 21.13 -8.12 1.56
N THR A 184 21.95 -9.12 1.20
CA THR A 184 22.84 -9.80 2.17
C THR A 184 23.77 -8.80 2.85
N ALA A 185 24.42 -7.93 2.08
CA ALA A 185 25.33 -6.92 2.62
C ALA A 185 24.63 -5.88 3.52
N TRP A 186 23.40 -5.45 3.18
CA TRP A 186 22.63 -4.54 4.03
C TRP A 186 22.18 -5.21 5.33
N GLU A 187 21.80 -6.48 5.29
CA GLU A 187 21.39 -7.22 6.49
C GLU A 187 22.58 -7.42 7.45
N GLU A 188 23.77 -7.76 6.94
CA GLU A 188 25.00 -7.87 7.72
C GLU A 188 25.37 -6.55 8.42
N ARG A 189 25.14 -5.41 7.75
CA ARG A 189 25.38 -4.06 8.29
C ARG A 189 24.25 -3.53 9.17
N LYS A 190 23.17 -4.31 9.34
CA LYS A 190 21.92 -3.91 9.98
C LYS A 190 21.35 -2.60 9.41
N GLU A 191 21.48 -2.41 8.11
CA GLU A 191 20.97 -1.25 7.40
C GLU A 191 19.53 -1.51 6.93
N SER A 192 18.64 -0.56 7.21
CA SER A 192 17.28 -0.58 6.69
C SER A 192 17.24 0.05 5.31
N VAL A 193 16.53 -0.58 4.37
CA VAL A 193 16.54 -0.19 2.96
C VAL A 193 15.15 -0.34 2.35
N ILE A 194 14.77 0.59 1.48
CA ILE A 194 13.59 0.44 0.63
C ILE A 194 14.06 0.10 -0.79
N VAL A 195 13.66 -1.05 -1.29
CA VAL A 195 13.94 -1.45 -2.68
C VAL A 195 12.65 -1.40 -3.47
N GLU A 196 12.64 -0.67 -4.58
CA GLU A 196 11.48 -0.60 -5.47
C GLU A 196 11.79 -1.08 -6.89
N GLY A 197 10.78 -1.59 -7.59
CA GLY A 197 10.89 -1.77 -9.03
C GLY A 197 10.06 -2.90 -9.62
N VAL A 198 10.17 -3.04 -10.93
CA VAL A 198 9.38 -4.01 -11.71
C VAL A 198 10.00 -5.41 -11.66
N HIS A 199 11.34 -5.51 -11.60
CA HIS A 199 12.07 -6.79 -11.60
C HIS A 199 11.88 -7.63 -10.32
N LEU A 200 11.18 -7.09 -9.31
CA LEU A 200 10.79 -7.80 -8.09
C LEU A 200 9.62 -8.75 -8.38
N SER A 201 9.89 -9.82 -9.14
CA SER A 201 8.91 -10.90 -9.33
C SER A 201 8.66 -11.61 -8.00
N LEU A 202 7.39 -11.86 -7.70
CA LEU A 202 7.02 -12.36 -6.37
C LEU A 202 7.54 -13.76 -6.08
N ASN A 203 7.75 -14.60 -7.10
CA ASN A 203 8.41 -15.89 -6.91
C ASN A 203 9.84 -15.72 -6.38
N PHE A 204 10.57 -14.73 -6.89
CA PHE A 204 11.92 -14.40 -6.42
C PHE A 204 11.88 -13.74 -5.04
N VAL A 205 10.92 -12.84 -4.81
CA VAL A 205 10.73 -12.23 -3.49
C VAL A 205 10.51 -13.29 -2.42
N MET A 206 9.70 -14.32 -2.68
CA MET A 206 9.57 -15.44 -1.74
C MET A 206 10.89 -16.18 -1.51
N GLY A 207 11.71 -16.34 -2.54
CA GLY A 207 13.08 -16.88 -2.42
C GLY A 207 13.98 -16.02 -1.54
N LEU A 208 13.94 -14.69 -1.71
CA LEU A 208 14.67 -13.75 -0.88
C LEU A 208 14.20 -13.79 0.57
N MET A 209 12.89 -13.87 0.81
CA MET A 209 12.33 -13.95 2.17
C MET A 209 12.72 -15.23 2.92
N LYS A 210 12.93 -16.35 2.21
CA LYS A 210 13.46 -17.57 2.82
C LYS A 210 14.85 -17.37 3.42
N LYS A 211 15.68 -16.56 2.75
CA LYS A 211 17.06 -16.28 3.14
C LYS A 211 17.17 -15.10 4.11
N HIS A 212 16.32 -14.10 3.92
CA HIS A 212 16.37 -12.82 4.62
C HIS A 212 15.05 -12.55 5.35
N PRO A 213 14.95 -12.83 6.66
CA PRO A 213 13.72 -12.66 7.44
C PRO A 213 13.32 -11.19 7.64
N SER A 214 14.22 -10.25 7.35
CA SER A 214 14.02 -8.81 7.50
C SER A 214 13.19 -8.15 6.38
N ILE A 215 12.76 -8.94 5.38
CA ILE A 215 12.05 -8.45 4.20
C ILE A 215 10.54 -8.28 4.45
N LEU A 216 9.98 -7.16 3.98
CA LEU A 216 8.55 -6.87 3.94
C LEU A 216 8.10 -6.54 2.51
N PRO A 217 7.39 -7.44 1.81
CA PRO A 217 6.97 -7.20 0.43
C PRO A 217 5.58 -6.55 0.32
N PHE A 218 5.45 -5.63 -0.64
CA PHE A 218 4.18 -5.00 -1.03
C PHE A 218 4.05 -4.96 -2.55
N MET A 219 2.89 -5.33 -3.07
CA MET A 219 2.56 -5.22 -4.50
C MET A 219 1.78 -3.94 -4.77
N ILE A 220 2.40 -2.97 -5.43
CA ILE A 220 1.80 -1.69 -5.78
C ILE A 220 1.17 -1.78 -7.17
N TYR A 221 -0.09 -1.37 -7.30
CA TYR A 221 -0.81 -1.37 -8.58
C TYR A 221 -1.79 -0.21 -8.70
N ILE A 222 -2.27 0.05 -9.92
CA ILE A 222 -3.39 0.95 -10.18
C ILE A 222 -4.49 0.14 -10.85
N ALA A 223 -5.67 0.11 -10.21
CA ALA A 223 -6.80 -0.67 -10.70
C ALA A 223 -7.33 -0.13 -12.04
N ASN A 224 -7.67 1.17 -12.06
CA ASN A 224 -8.23 1.84 -13.23
C ASN A 224 -7.14 2.09 -14.30
N GLU A 225 -7.37 1.60 -15.52
CA GLU A 225 -6.42 1.69 -16.63
C GLU A 225 -6.24 3.10 -17.18
N GLU A 226 -7.30 3.89 -17.27
CA GLU A 226 -7.26 5.29 -17.73
C GLU A 226 -6.41 6.15 -16.79
N LYS A 227 -6.65 6.04 -15.48
CA LYS A 227 -5.81 6.71 -14.46
C LYS A 227 -4.35 6.25 -14.50
N HIS A 228 -4.13 4.98 -14.86
CA HIS A 228 -2.78 4.46 -15.04
C HIS A 228 -2.12 5.07 -16.28
N LEU A 229 -2.88 5.22 -17.37
CA LEU A 229 -2.44 5.82 -18.62
C LEU A 229 -2.11 7.30 -18.46
N GLU A 230 -2.97 8.07 -17.79
CA GLU A 230 -2.76 9.49 -17.46
C GLU A 230 -1.43 9.74 -16.75
N ARG A 231 -1.03 8.83 -15.84
CA ARG A 231 0.26 8.93 -15.14
C ARG A 231 1.46 8.83 -16.07
N PHE A 232 1.32 8.21 -17.25
CA PHE A 232 2.39 8.18 -18.24
C PHE A 232 2.50 9.47 -19.05
N ALA A 233 1.42 10.26 -19.16
CA ALA A 233 1.52 11.61 -19.71
C ALA A 233 2.43 12.45 -18.80
N VAL A 234 2.16 12.46 -17.49
CA VAL A 234 2.94 13.22 -16.49
C VAL A 234 4.42 12.80 -16.44
N ARG A 235 4.72 11.52 -16.70
CA ARG A 235 6.09 10.97 -16.69
C ARG A 235 6.84 11.15 -18.01
N ALA A 236 6.14 11.40 -19.11
CA ALA A 236 6.77 11.53 -20.42
C ALA A 236 7.33 12.94 -20.65
N LYS A 237 8.46 13.03 -21.35
CA LYS A 237 9.12 14.30 -21.68
C LYS A 237 8.18 15.32 -22.35
N TYR A 238 7.17 14.83 -23.08
CA TYR A 238 6.26 15.66 -23.89
C TYR A 238 4.81 15.69 -23.39
N MET A 239 4.53 15.33 -22.12
CA MET A 239 3.17 15.35 -21.53
C MET A 239 2.06 14.80 -22.44
N THR A 240 2.38 13.74 -23.21
CA THR A 240 1.53 13.28 -24.31
C THR A 240 1.11 11.83 -24.12
N LEU A 241 -0.14 11.57 -24.50
CA LEU A 241 -0.73 10.24 -24.61
C LEU A 241 -0.56 9.64 -26.01
N ASP A 242 0.13 10.33 -26.93
CA ASP A 242 0.39 9.82 -28.27
C ASP A 242 1.34 8.61 -28.21
N PRO A 243 0.91 7.40 -28.67
CA PRO A 243 1.76 6.21 -28.68
C PRO A 243 3.03 6.37 -29.52
N ALA A 244 3.03 7.24 -30.54
CA ALA A 244 4.21 7.49 -31.37
C ALA A 244 5.32 8.23 -30.59
N LYS A 245 4.93 9.04 -29.60
CA LYS A 245 5.84 9.88 -28.79
C LYS A 245 6.08 9.33 -27.39
N ASN A 246 5.22 8.43 -26.91
CA ASN A 246 5.30 7.85 -25.57
C ASN A 246 5.42 6.32 -25.62
N LYS A 247 6.64 5.82 -25.40
CA LYS A 247 6.93 4.38 -25.35
C LYS A 247 6.06 3.62 -24.33
N TYR A 248 5.67 4.25 -23.22
CA TYR A 248 4.84 3.57 -22.22
C TYR A 248 3.40 3.40 -22.71
N VAL A 249 2.89 4.37 -23.46
CA VAL A 249 1.56 4.26 -24.07
C VAL A 249 1.58 3.21 -25.19
N LYS A 250 2.62 3.18 -26.03
CA LYS A 250 2.79 2.13 -27.06
C LYS A 250 2.71 0.72 -26.45
N TYR A 251 3.34 0.51 -25.29
CA TYR A 251 3.40 -0.79 -24.62
C TYR A 251 2.44 -0.94 -23.44
N ILE A 252 1.36 -0.13 -23.35
CA ILE A 252 0.43 -0.17 -22.21
C ILE A 252 -0.17 -1.56 -22.01
N ARG A 253 -0.53 -2.25 -23.09
CA ARG A 253 -1.07 -3.62 -23.04
C ARG A 253 -0.10 -4.60 -22.39
N ASN A 254 1.20 -4.48 -22.68
CA ASN A 254 2.23 -5.31 -22.07
C ASN A 254 2.43 -4.94 -20.58
N ILE A 255 2.42 -3.64 -20.25
CA ILE A 255 2.47 -3.15 -18.87
C ILE A 255 1.32 -3.74 -18.04
N ARG A 256 0.09 -3.67 -18.54
CA ARG A 256 -1.11 -4.20 -17.86
C ARG A 256 -1.07 -5.71 -17.74
N THR A 257 -0.61 -6.42 -18.78
CA THR A 257 -0.45 -7.88 -18.76
C THR A 257 0.57 -8.32 -17.69
N ILE A 258 1.71 -7.63 -17.59
CA ILE A 258 2.71 -7.90 -16.54
C ILE A 258 2.16 -7.53 -15.15
N GLN A 259 1.39 -6.44 -15.03
CA GLN A 259 0.75 -6.06 -13.77
C GLN A 259 -0.22 -7.14 -13.31
N GLU A 260 -1.09 -7.64 -14.19
CA GLU A 260 -2.03 -8.71 -13.91
C GLU A 260 -1.30 -9.99 -13.47
N TYR A 261 -0.23 -10.37 -14.18
CA TYR A 261 0.64 -11.47 -13.79
C TYR A 261 1.19 -11.30 -12.36
N LEU A 262 1.74 -10.13 -12.03
CA LEU A 262 2.27 -9.84 -10.70
C LEU A 262 1.17 -9.83 -9.62
N CYS A 263 -0.01 -9.27 -9.91
CA CYS A 263 -1.15 -9.29 -8.99
C CYS A 263 -1.63 -10.72 -8.71
N ASN A 264 -1.72 -11.57 -9.73
CA ASN A 264 -2.11 -12.97 -9.55
C ASN A 264 -1.07 -13.75 -8.72
N CYS A 265 0.22 -13.46 -8.90
CA CYS A 265 1.27 -14.00 -8.04
C CYS A 265 1.14 -13.47 -6.59
N ALA A 266 0.73 -12.22 -6.39
CA ALA A 266 0.53 -11.65 -5.07
C ALA A 266 -0.59 -12.35 -4.32
N ASP A 267 -1.70 -12.63 -5.00
CA ASP A 267 -2.82 -13.38 -4.43
C ASP A 267 -2.39 -14.79 -4.02
N LYS A 268 -1.59 -15.47 -4.86
CA LYS A 268 -1.06 -16.81 -4.56
C LYS A 268 -0.20 -16.84 -3.30
N HIS A 269 0.65 -15.83 -3.10
CA HIS A 269 1.58 -15.76 -1.97
C HIS A 269 1.05 -14.95 -0.78
N LEU A 270 -0.20 -14.48 -0.87
CA LEU A 270 -0.81 -13.56 0.09
C LEU A 270 -0.01 -12.26 0.30
N VAL A 271 0.71 -11.79 -0.71
CA VAL A 271 1.45 -10.52 -0.62
C VAL A 271 0.45 -9.35 -0.64
N PRO A 272 0.51 -8.40 0.30
CA PRO A 272 -0.39 -7.25 0.32
C PRO A 272 -0.42 -6.47 -0.99
N LYS A 273 -1.61 -6.33 -1.58
CA LYS A 273 -1.83 -5.53 -2.80
C LYS A 273 -2.30 -4.12 -2.43
N VAL A 274 -1.50 -3.11 -2.77
CA VAL A 274 -1.77 -1.70 -2.50
C VAL A 274 -2.22 -1.00 -3.78
N ASN A 275 -3.51 -0.69 -3.88
CA ASN A 275 -4.04 0.15 -4.95
C ASN A 275 -3.66 1.62 -4.70
N ASN A 276 -2.66 2.11 -5.44
CA ASN A 276 -2.08 3.44 -5.24
C ASN A 276 -2.87 4.55 -5.95
N THR A 277 -4.19 4.55 -5.84
CA THR A 277 -5.02 5.65 -6.37
C THR A 277 -4.86 6.92 -5.53
N ASN A 278 -4.67 6.78 -4.22
CA ASN A 278 -4.34 7.86 -3.29
C ASN A 278 -2.99 7.55 -2.62
N VAL A 279 -2.02 8.45 -2.81
CA VAL A 279 -0.64 8.26 -2.35
C VAL A 279 -0.56 8.27 -0.83
N ASP A 280 -1.16 9.26 -0.17
CA ASP A 280 -1.10 9.40 1.29
C ASP A 280 -1.67 8.19 2.03
N ARG A 281 -2.83 7.70 1.58
CA ARG A 281 -3.46 6.50 2.12
C ARG A 281 -2.58 5.26 1.93
N SER A 282 -1.94 5.16 0.77
CA SER A 282 -1.05 4.04 0.44
C SER A 282 0.19 4.06 1.32
N VAL A 283 0.85 5.22 1.48
CA VAL A 283 2.00 5.39 2.38
C VAL A 283 1.60 5.08 3.82
N ALA A 284 0.48 5.62 4.31
CA ALA A 284 0.01 5.38 5.67
C ALA A 284 -0.26 3.88 5.92
N SER A 285 -0.89 3.20 4.96
CA SER A 285 -1.17 1.76 5.07
C SER A 285 0.12 0.94 5.11
N ILE A 286 1.07 1.19 4.21
CA ILE A 286 2.36 0.48 4.17
C ILE A 286 3.14 0.72 5.46
N HIS A 287 3.20 1.98 5.91
CA HIS A 287 3.86 2.38 7.15
C HIS A 287 3.28 1.66 8.36
N ALA A 288 1.95 1.69 8.54
CA ALA A 288 1.29 1.03 9.66
C ALA A 288 1.50 -0.49 9.64
N THR A 289 1.39 -1.12 8.46
CA THR A 289 1.67 -2.55 8.31
C THR A 289 3.11 -2.90 8.66
N ALA A 290 4.09 -2.11 8.17
CA ALA A 290 5.50 -2.35 8.48
C ALA A 290 5.77 -2.30 9.99
N PHE A 291 5.24 -1.29 10.69
CA PHE A 291 5.38 -1.17 12.14
C PHE A 291 4.76 -2.35 12.90
N SER A 292 3.55 -2.74 12.54
CA SER A 292 2.91 -3.89 13.17
C SER A 292 3.62 -5.21 12.88
N CYS A 293 4.16 -5.40 11.67
CA CYS A 293 4.98 -6.58 11.36
C CYS A 293 6.26 -6.61 12.20
N LEU A 294 6.91 -5.45 12.42
CA LEU A 294 8.07 -5.36 13.31
C LEU A 294 7.69 -5.70 14.76
N ARG A 295 6.52 -5.26 15.25
CA ARG A 295 6.01 -5.67 16.57
C ARG A 295 5.83 -7.19 16.70
N ARG A 296 5.20 -7.83 15.73
CA ARG A 296 5.01 -9.30 15.73
C ARG A 296 6.34 -10.03 15.65
N ARG A 297 7.29 -9.50 14.87
CA ARG A 297 8.65 -10.04 14.79
C ARG A 297 9.38 -9.96 16.12
N GLU A 298 9.25 -8.85 16.87
CA GLU A 298 9.81 -8.74 18.23
C GLU A 298 9.20 -9.76 19.19
N ALA A 299 7.91 -10.10 19.02
CA ALA A 299 7.26 -11.19 19.76
C ALA A 299 7.72 -12.60 19.33
N GLY A 300 8.64 -12.72 18.38
CA GLY A 300 9.18 -13.99 17.88
C GLY A 300 8.39 -14.62 16.74
N GLU A 301 7.37 -13.95 16.20
CA GLU A 301 6.59 -14.46 15.07
C GLU A 301 7.39 -14.37 13.76
N LYS A 302 7.31 -15.45 12.96
CA LYS A 302 7.90 -15.48 11.62
C LYS A 302 6.92 -14.87 10.62
N LEU A 303 7.39 -13.89 9.85
CA LEU A 303 6.56 -13.19 8.85
C LEU A 303 6.36 -13.97 7.54
N TYR A 304 7.17 -15.00 7.32
CA TYR A 304 7.13 -15.88 6.16
C TYR A 304 6.97 -17.33 6.59
N ASP A 305 6.04 -18.05 5.97
CA ASP A 305 5.81 -19.47 6.19
C ASP A 305 6.41 -20.30 5.03
N PRO A 306 7.49 -21.08 5.28
CA PRO A 306 8.12 -21.92 4.26
C PRO A 306 7.23 -23.05 3.74
N SER A 307 6.26 -23.51 4.54
CA SER A 307 5.43 -24.68 4.19
C SER A 307 4.39 -24.33 3.13
N THR A 308 3.67 -23.23 3.32
CA THR A 308 2.69 -22.71 2.36
C THR A 308 3.32 -21.79 1.32
N ASN A 309 4.55 -21.32 1.56
CA ASN A 309 5.23 -20.31 0.76
C ASN A 309 4.40 -19.01 0.66
N THR A 310 3.84 -18.57 1.80
CA THR A 310 2.99 -17.38 1.90
C THR A 310 3.44 -16.42 3.01
N VAL A 311 2.92 -15.19 2.95
CA VAL A 311 3.13 -14.13 3.95
C VAL A 311 1.82 -13.74 4.64
N SER A 312 1.10 -14.74 5.15
CA SER A 312 -0.23 -14.58 5.76
C SER A 312 -0.27 -13.52 6.87
N VAL A 313 0.75 -13.49 7.74
CA VAL A 313 0.87 -12.53 8.86
C VAL A 313 0.91 -11.09 8.35
N ILE A 314 1.70 -10.81 7.31
CA ILE A 314 1.81 -9.47 6.71
C ILE A 314 0.47 -9.07 6.07
N ASN A 315 -0.19 -10.01 5.39
CA ASN A 315 -1.49 -9.77 4.77
C ASN A 315 -2.61 -9.50 5.78
N GLU A 316 -2.65 -10.28 6.86
CA GLU A 316 -3.60 -10.11 7.95
C GLU A 316 -3.46 -8.72 8.55
N GLU A 317 -2.22 -8.31 8.85
CA GLU A 317 -1.94 -7.00 9.40
C GLU A 317 -2.33 -5.88 8.41
N TYR A 318 -2.03 -6.04 7.12
CA TYR A 318 -2.46 -5.10 6.10
C TYR A 318 -4.00 -4.96 6.04
N ARG A 319 -4.73 -6.08 6.15
CA ARG A 319 -6.20 -6.10 6.15
C ARG A 319 -6.76 -5.43 7.40
N ASN A 320 -6.18 -5.70 8.58
CA ASN A 320 -6.58 -5.09 9.84
C ASN A 320 -6.41 -3.56 9.79
N GLN A 321 -5.27 -3.08 9.28
CA GLN A 321 -5.04 -1.65 9.09
C GLN A 321 -6.01 -1.03 8.08
N ARG A 322 -6.37 -1.76 7.01
CA ARG A 322 -7.39 -1.28 6.08
C ARG A 322 -8.78 -1.21 6.71
N ALA A 323 -9.17 -2.19 7.51
CA ALA A 323 -10.46 -2.20 8.20
C ALA A 323 -10.56 -1.02 9.19
N ALA A 324 -9.51 -0.80 9.99
CA ALA A 324 -9.42 0.32 10.91
C ALA A 324 -9.49 1.68 10.19
N ASN A 325 -8.82 1.82 9.05
CA ASN A 325 -8.81 3.04 8.22
C ASN A 325 -9.99 3.13 7.24
N SER A 326 -10.96 2.21 7.31
CA SER A 326 -12.15 2.17 6.45
C SER A 326 -13.43 2.58 7.19
N TRP A 327 -13.32 3.40 8.24
CA TRP A 327 -14.48 4.10 8.77
C TRP A 327 -15.04 5.00 7.66
N SER A 328 -16.18 4.61 7.10
CA SER A 328 -16.89 5.44 6.13
C SER A 328 -17.25 6.77 6.79
N SER A 329 -17.35 7.85 6.01
CA SER A 329 -17.86 9.13 6.50
C SER A 329 -19.21 8.99 7.21
N LYS A 330 -20.05 8.02 6.81
CA LYS A 330 -21.29 7.63 7.50
C LYS A 330 -21.06 6.95 8.86
N GLY A 331 -20.02 6.13 9.00
CA GLY A 331 -19.63 5.51 10.27
C GLY A 331 -19.09 6.54 11.25
N VAL A 332 -18.24 7.46 10.78
CA VAL A 332 -17.75 8.59 11.57
C VAL A 332 -18.89 9.54 11.94
N LEU A 333 -19.81 9.84 11.01
CA LEU A 333 -21.00 10.65 11.29
C LEU A 333 -21.93 9.97 12.31
N LYS A 334 -22.17 8.66 12.21
CA LYS A 334 -22.93 7.91 13.22
C LYS A 334 -22.25 7.93 14.60
N LEU A 335 -20.92 7.91 14.63
CA LEU A 335 -20.15 8.02 15.88
C LEU A 335 -20.24 9.43 16.46
N LEU A 336 -20.15 10.47 15.63
CA LEU A 336 -20.33 11.87 16.03
C LEU A 336 -21.77 12.17 16.47
N GLN A 337 -22.77 11.61 15.78
CA GLN A 337 -24.17 11.66 16.19
C GLN A 337 -24.41 10.91 17.51
N ARG A 338 -23.64 9.85 17.80
CA ARG A 338 -23.60 9.22 19.13
C ARG A 338 -22.91 10.09 20.19
N ASN A 339 -21.87 10.85 19.84
CA ASN A 339 -21.21 11.79 20.75
C ASN A 339 -22.06 13.03 21.08
N GLY A 340 -23.13 13.28 20.33
CA GLY A 340 -24.19 14.24 20.71
C GLY A 340 -25.21 13.69 21.71
N SER A 341 -25.11 12.40 22.07
CA SER A 341 -25.95 11.79 23.10
C SER A 341 -25.26 11.96 24.46
N SER A 342 -25.90 12.68 25.38
CA SER A 342 -25.41 12.98 26.73
C SER A 342 -25.23 11.77 27.65
N ARG A 343 -25.46 10.55 27.15
CA ARG A 343 -25.33 9.31 27.91
C ARG A 343 -24.04 8.60 27.52
N HIS A 344 -22.96 8.92 28.23
CA HIS A 344 -21.70 8.20 28.17
C HIS A 344 -21.92 6.73 28.57
N MET A 345 -21.92 5.83 27.60
CA MET A 345 -22.07 4.39 27.82
C MET A 345 -20.87 3.68 27.19
N MET A 346 -20.22 2.80 27.96
CA MET A 346 -19.26 1.83 27.44
C MET A 346 -20.06 0.62 26.96
N ALA A 347 -19.68 0.04 25.82
CA ALA A 347 -20.35 -1.13 25.28
C ALA A 347 -19.34 -2.18 24.80
N LEU A 348 -19.55 -3.44 25.19
CA LEU A 348 -18.93 -4.60 24.58
C LEU A 348 -19.62 -4.87 23.24
N VAL A 349 -18.84 -4.92 22.17
CA VAL A 349 -19.33 -5.16 20.81
C VAL A 349 -18.75 -6.47 20.30
N ASN A 350 -19.62 -7.33 19.76
CA ASN A 350 -19.27 -8.58 19.13
C ASN A 350 -18.55 -8.35 17.78
N TYR A 351 -17.88 -9.38 17.26
CA TYR A 351 -17.14 -9.33 15.99
C TYR A 351 -18.00 -9.00 14.76
N ASP A 352 -19.32 -9.17 14.85
CA ASP A 352 -20.30 -8.81 13.81
C ASP A 352 -20.83 -7.37 13.92
N GLY A 353 -20.39 -6.62 14.94
CA GLY A 353 -20.83 -5.25 15.20
C GLY A 353 -22.09 -5.14 16.08
N SER A 354 -22.66 -6.24 16.58
CA SER A 354 -23.76 -6.22 17.55
C SER A 354 -23.29 -5.90 18.97
N VAL A 355 -24.11 -5.24 19.79
CA VAL A 355 -23.74 -4.87 21.17
C VAL A 355 -24.10 -6.01 22.12
N ALA A 356 -23.09 -6.60 22.75
CA ALA A 356 -23.25 -7.69 23.71
C ALA A 356 -23.68 -7.21 25.09
N LYS A 357 -23.14 -6.07 25.54
CA LYS A 357 -23.49 -5.49 26.85
C LYS A 357 -23.08 -4.01 26.89
N ALA A 358 -23.81 -3.18 27.63
CA ALA A 358 -23.44 -1.79 27.83
C ALA A 358 -23.62 -1.36 29.30
N TRP A 359 -22.78 -0.42 29.73
CA TRP A 359 -22.76 0.13 31.09
C TRP A 359 -22.53 1.64 31.02
N PRO A 360 -23.14 2.42 31.91
CA PRO A 360 -22.87 3.85 32.01
C PRO A 360 -21.41 4.08 32.45
N ILE A 361 -20.77 5.08 31.84
CA ILE A 361 -19.47 5.60 32.28
C ILE A 361 -19.79 6.75 33.23
N TYR A 362 -19.39 6.62 34.49
CA TYR A 362 -19.55 7.68 35.48
C TYR A 362 -18.73 8.89 35.06
N SER A 363 -19.38 10.01 34.79
CA SER A 363 -18.71 11.32 34.74
C SER A 363 -18.74 11.92 36.15
N LEU A 364 -17.56 12.13 36.73
CA LEU A 364 -17.42 13.00 37.90
C LEU A 364 -17.69 14.43 37.46
N ASP A 365 -18.68 15.06 38.07
CA ASP A 365 -18.93 16.50 37.89
C ASP A 365 -17.96 17.29 38.77
N THR A 366 -17.73 18.56 38.43
CA THR A 366 -16.74 19.47 39.08
C THR A 366 -16.99 19.78 40.58
N ASN A 367 -17.99 19.13 41.20
CA ASN A 367 -18.35 19.25 42.61
C ASN A 367 -18.29 17.91 43.39
N ASP A 368 -17.59 16.88 42.88
CA ASP A 368 -17.34 15.60 43.58
C ASP A 368 -18.59 14.86 44.11
N ASN A 369 -19.75 15.02 43.46
CA ASN A 369 -20.94 14.22 43.79
C ASN A 369 -21.17 13.10 42.77
N ILE A 370 -21.08 11.85 43.25
CA ILE A 370 -21.36 10.64 42.47
C ILE A 370 -22.88 10.43 42.44
N PHE A 371 -23.51 10.62 41.28
CA PHE A 371 -24.93 10.27 41.10
C PHE A 371 -25.05 8.81 40.64
N MET A 372 -25.64 7.97 41.49
CA MET A 372 -25.94 6.57 41.21
C MET A 372 -27.43 6.44 40.87
N ASP A 373 -27.75 6.14 39.60
CA ASP A 373 -29.12 5.77 39.20
C ASP A 373 -29.20 4.25 39.02
N TYR A 374 -29.65 3.54 40.07
CA TYR A 374 -29.92 2.11 40.03
C TYR A 374 -31.37 1.88 39.58
N GLY A 375 -31.57 1.72 38.28
CA GLY A 375 -32.87 1.30 37.73
C GLY A 375 -32.75 0.72 36.31
N PRO A 376 -33.50 -0.35 35.97
CA PRO A 376 -33.50 -0.89 34.61
C PRO A 376 -34.21 0.09 33.67
N LEU A 377 -33.44 0.88 32.91
CA LEU A 377 -33.98 1.83 31.94
C LEU A 377 -34.54 1.08 30.72
N HIS A 378 -35.87 1.06 30.61
CA HIS A 378 -36.57 0.62 29.40
C HIS A 378 -36.17 1.51 28.21
N VAL A 379 -35.57 0.89 27.18
CA VAL A 379 -35.25 1.55 25.92
C VAL A 379 -36.56 1.74 25.14
N GLN A 380 -37.19 2.90 25.23
CA GLN A 380 -38.24 3.29 24.29
C GLN A 380 -37.61 3.72 22.96
N LYS A 381 -38.32 3.43 21.88
CA LYS A 381 -37.96 3.78 20.50
C LYS A 381 -37.91 5.31 20.39
N ALA A 382 -36.76 5.86 20.01
CA ALA A 382 -36.57 7.31 19.91
C ALA A 382 -37.57 7.93 18.90
N GLU A 383 -38.28 8.97 19.33
CA GLU A 383 -39.13 9.77 18.44
C GLU A 383 -38.28 10.53 17.41
N PRO A 384 -38.77 10.68 16.16
CA PRO A 384 -38.07 11.41 15.13
C PRO A 384 -38.03 12.90 15.49
N VAL A 385 -36.84 13.42 15.76
CA VAL A 385 -36.61 14.86 15.93
C VAL A 385 -36.69 15.52 14.56
N ASN A 386 -37.74 16.32 14.35
CA ASN A 386 -37.96 17.07 13.12
C ASN A 386 -37.08 18.33 13.17
N LEU A 387 -35.88 18.25 12.58
CA LEU A 387 -35.02 19.42 12.39
C LEU A 387 -35.60 20.26 11.24
N GLN A 388 -36.17 21.42 11.57
CA GLN A 388 -36.52 22.45 10.58
C GLN A 388 -35.23 22.93 9.90
N PHE A 389 -34.93 22.38 8.72
CA PHE A 389 -33.99 23.02 7.82
C PHE A 389 -34.67 24.28 7.27
N GLY A 390 -34.12 25.44 7.60
CA GLY A 390 -34.43 26.69 6.91
C GLY A 390 -34.25 26.52 5.40
N TYR A 391 -35.03 27.30 4.64
CA TYR A 391 -35.17 27.23 3.18
C TYR A 391 -33.83 27.13 2.43
N LEU A 392 -33.38 25.91 2.13
CA LEU A 392 -32.50 25.49 1.03
C LEU A 392 -32.30 23.96 1.13
N GLY A 393 -33.38 23.22 0.86
CA GLY A 393 -33.37 21.76 0.79
C GLY A 393 -32.81 21.25 -0.54
N ILE A 394 -31.96 20.21 -0.50
CA ILE A 394 -31.45 19.45 -1.66
C ILE A 394 -32.54 18.49 -2.20
N SER A 395 -33.75 18.99 -2.37
CA SER A 395 -34.85 18.30 -3.04
C SER A 395 -35.29 19.13 -4.24
N ALA A 396 -34.42 19.25 -5.23
CA ALA A 396 -34.74 19.80 -6.54
C ALA A 396 -33.76 19.24 -7.58
N TRP A 397 -33.85 17.93 -7.81
CA TRP A 397 -33.48 17.35 -9.11
C TRP A 397 -34.77 16.83 -9.73
N PRO A 398 -35.39 17.55 -10.68
CA PRO A 398 -36.39 16.96 -11.55
C PRO A 398 -35.68 16.13 -12.62
N ASN A 399 -36.18 14.92 -12.83
CA ASN A 399 -35.89 14.10 -14.02
C ASN A 399 -36.26 14.87 -15.30
N GLU A 400 -35.60 14.47 -16.39
CA GLU A 400 -35.68 15.00 -17.76
C GLU A 400 -37.06 15.46 -18.26
N THR A 401 -37.06 16.55 -19.04
CA THR A 401 -37.77 16.83 -20.31
C THR A 401 -38.33 18.26 -20.36
N GLY A 402 -38.07 18.97 -21.48
CA GLY A 402 -38.86 20.13 -21.89
C GLY A 402 -38.16 21.49 -21.89
N CYS A 403 -37.60 21.85 -23.06
CA CYS A 403 -37.73 23.15 -23.73
C CYS A 403 -38.30 24.34 -22.93
N THR A 404 -37.54 25.42 -22.77
CA THR A 404 -37.61 26.64 -23.62
C THR A 404 -36.80 27.79 -23.02
N SER A 405 -36.30 28.60 -23.94
CA SER A 405 -35.45 29.77 -23.84
C SER A 405 -36.12 31.00 -23.21
N ARG A 406 -35.34 31.81 -22.48
CA ARG A 406 -35.37 33.27 -22.60
C ARG A 406 -34.13 33.93 -21.96
N ALA A 407 -33.46 34.74 -22.77
CA ALA A 407 -32.41 35.67 -22.40
C ALA A 407 -33.00 37.04 -22.00
N ASN A 408 -32.23 37.80 -21.21
CA ASN A 408 -32.03 39.27 -21.21
C ASN A 408 -31.46 39.65 -19.82
N SER A 409 -30.18 40.02 -19.71
CA SER A 409 -29.62 41.38 -19.84
C SER A 409 -30.21 42.39 -18.86
N LEU A 410 -29.37 43.01 -18.04
CA LEU A 410 -29.27 44.48 -17.90
C LEU A 410 -28.12 44.85 -16.95
N ASP A 411 -27.32 45.80 -17.45
CA ASP A 411 -26.31 46.59 -16.75
C ASP A 411 -26.88 47.44 -15.61
N GLY A 412 -25.97 47.96 -14.78
CA GLY A 412 -26.00 49.39 -14.45
C GLY A 412 -25.96 49.75 -12.98
N SER A 413 -24.95 50.56 -12.65
CA SER A 413 -24.68 51.35 -11.43
C SER A 413 -24.24 50.64 -10.15
#